data_AF-A0A368JM27-F1
#
_entry.id   AF-A0A368JM27-F1
#
_cell.length_a   1.000
_cell.length_b   1.000
_cell.length_c   1.000
_cell.angle_alpha   90.00
_cell.angle_beta   90.00
_cell.angle_gamma   90.00
#
_symmetry.space_group_name_H-M   'P 1'
#
loop_
_entity.id
_entity.type
_entity.pdbx_description
1 polymer ?
#
loop_
_entity_poly.entity_id
_entity_poly.type
_entity_poly.pdbx_seq_one_letter_code
_entity_poly.pdbx_strand_id
1 'polypeptide(L)'
;MNLDELKSTWKAYDEKMLASQKLSERVVFMMIKDRSKSTLAKMERNLTGAGLIMTAVVLFFAAAIAGNAFDYTSWYFYIPSVLYIGLALFAISVVVKNYRNLSRVSLSQQNLYDSLTTVLRWHEKTRTALARVWLLCMMSGFLFGVSMVARKFETYGTTKVALLLSGQALMILMVYALARWVFAVFEDRLGKELKENIQELAQLKAIS
;
A
#
# COMPACT_ATOMS: atom_id res chain seq x y z
N MET A 1 26.29 -54.07 -31.60
CA MET A 1 25.97 -52.87 -30.81
C MET A 1 26.44 -53.15 -29.39
N ASN A 2 27.47 -52.45 -28.93
CA ASN A 2 28.20 -52.83 -27.72
C ASN A 2 27.47 -52.30 -26.48
N LEU A 3 27.38 -53.09 -25.40
CA LEU A 3 26.69 -52.70 -24.15
C LEU A 3 27.26 -51.40 -23.57
N ASP A 4 28.56 -51.16 -23.76
CA ASP A 4 29.24 -49.94 -23.33
C ASP A 4 28.84 -48.70 -24.14
N GLU A 5 28.54 -48.84 -25.43
CA GLU A 5 28.00 -47.74 -26.25
C GLU A 5 26.59 -47.34 -25.81
N LEU A 6 25.76 -48.33 -25.48
CA LEU A 6 24.41 -48.10 -24.95
C LEU A 6 24.46 -47.39 -23.59
N LYS A 7 25.39 -47.79 -22.71
CA LYS A 7 25.56 -47.15 -21.40
C LYS A 7 26.09 -45.72 -21.52
N SER A 8 27.00 -45.44 -22.45
CA SER A 8 27.53 -44.09 -22.67
C SER A 8 26.49 -43.16 -23.30
N THR A 9 25.70 -43.63 -24.28
CA THR A 9 24.59 -42.86 -24.85
C THR A 9 23.50 -42.59 -23.83
N TRP A 10 23.16 -43.56 -22.97
CA TRP A 10 22.19 -43.36 -21.90
C TRP A 10 22.65 -42.29 -20.91
N LYS A 11 23.91 -42.36 -20.46
CA LYS A 11 24.48 -41.38 -19.53
C LYS A 11 24.53 -39.96 -20.12
N ALA A 12 24.87 -39.84 -21.41
CA ALA A 12 24.84 -38.56 -22.11
C ALA A 12 23.41 -38.00 -22.27
N TYR A 13 22.41 -38.88 -22.43
CA TYR A 13 21.01 -38.49 -22.48
C TYR A 13 20.50 -38.01 -21.12
N ASP A 14 20.92 -38.68 -20.05
CA ASP A 14 20.59 -38.33 -18.67
C ASP A 14 21.20 -36.97 -18.27
N GLU A 15 22.46 -36.72 -18.63
CA GLU A 15 23.10 -35.40 -18.45
C GLU A 15 22.37 -34.29 -19.22
N LYS A 16 21.92 -34.56 -20.45
CA LYS A 16 21.13 -33.59 -21.23
C LYS A 16 19.76 -33.34 -20.59
N MET A 17 19.11 -34.37 -20.06
CA MET A 17 17.85 -34.22 -19.33
C MET A 17 18.01 -33.39 -18.07
N LEU A 18 19.03 -33.67 -17.25
CA LEU A 18 19.35 -32.88 -16.05
C LEU A 18 19.73 -31.42 -16.39
N ALA A 19 20.49 -31.21 -17.45
CA ALA A 19 20.81 -29.86 -17.93
C ALA A 19 19.56 -29.12 -18.40
N SER A 20 18.66 -29.79 -19.13
CA SER A 20 17.39 -29.23 -19.58
C SER A 20 16.45 -28.89 -18.43
N GLN A 21 16.38 -29.74 -17.39
CA GLN A 21 15.59 -29.48 -16.18
C GLN A 21 16.11 -28.27 -15.42
N LYS A 22 17.43 -28.19 -15.17
CA LYS A 22 18.05 -27.02 -14.51
C LYS A 22 17.84 -25.74 -15.31
N LEU A 23 17.86 -25.81 -16.64
CA LEU A 23 17.64 -24.66 -17.50
C LEU A 23 16.17 -24.22 -17.44
N SER A 24 15.23 -25.17 -17.45
CA SER A 24 13.80 -24.91 -17.24
C SER A 24 13.52 -24.25 -15.89
N GLU A 25 14.06 -24.80 -14.80
CA GLU A 25 13.95 -24.22 -13.45
C GLU A 25 14.50 -22.79 -13.40
N ARG A 26 15.66 -22.55 -14.03
CA ARG A 26 16.27 -21.22 -14.06
C ARG A 26 15.43 -20.22 -14.85
N VAL A 27 14.79 -20.66 -15.94
CA VAL A 27 13.86 -19.82 -16.72
C VAL A 27 12.62 -19.49 -15.90
N VAL A 28 12.00 -20.47 -15.24
CA VAL A 28 10.82 -20.24 -14.38
C VAL A 28 11.18 -19.31 -13.22
N PHE A 29 12.35 -19.50 -12.60
CA PHE A 29 12.84 -18.63 -11.54
C PHE A 29 13.00 -17.18 -12.01
N MET A 30 13.59 -16.96 -13.20
CA MET A 30 13.74 -15.62 -13.76
C MET A 30 12.38 -14.98 -14.06
N MET A 31 11.43 -15.76 -14.57
CA MET A 31 10.06 -15.30 -14.83
C MET A 31 9.34 -14.85 -13.55
N ILE A 32 9.42 -15.64 -12.47
CA ILE A 32 8.84 -15.29 -11.16
C ILE A 32 9.52 -14.06 -10.58
N LYS A 33 10.85 -13.94 -10.72
CA LYS A 33 11.60 -12.77 -10.27
C LYS A 33 11.16 -11.50 -11.00
N ASP A 34 11.01 -11.55 -12.32
CA ASP A 34 10.61 -10.39 -13.11
C ASP A 34 9.15 -9.97 -12.82
N ARG A 35 8.23 -10.93 -12.69
CA ARG A 35 6.85 -10.67 -12.24
C ARG A 35 6.83 -10.02 -10.86
N SER A 36 7.57 -10.59 -9.90
CA SER A 36 7.68 -10.06 -8.55
C SER A 36 8.24 -8.63 -8.53
N LYS A 37 9.29 -8.35 -9.32
CA LYS A 37 9.85 -7.00 -9.45
C LYS A 37 8.83 -6.00 -10.00
N SER A 38 8.03 -6.41 -10.99
CA SER A 38 6.95 -5.58 -11.52
C SER A 38 5.88 -5.27 -10.47
N THR A 39 5.45 -6.28 -9.70
CA THR A 39 4.47 -6.10 -8.61
C THR A 39 5.02 -5.18 -7.51
N LEU A 40 6.30 -5.33 -7.14
CA LEU A 40 6.97 -4.43 -6.19
C LEU A 40 7.02 -2.99 -6.70
N ALA A 41 7.38 -2.78 -7.97
CA ALA A 41 7.41 -1.44 -8.56
C ALA A 41 6.02 -0.78 -8.58
N LYS A 42 4.95 -1.55 -8.80
CA LYS A 42 3.57 -1.06 -8.67
C LYS A 42 3.23 -0.68 -7.22
N MET A 43 3.61 -1.50 -6.24
CA MET A 43 3.43 -1.19 -4.82
C MET A 43 4.18 0.08 -4.41
N GLU A 44 5.43 0.22 -4.87
CA GLU A 44 6.27 1.39 -4.63
C GLU A 44 5.61 2.66 -5.19
N ARG A 45 5.19 2.63 -6.46
CA ARG A 45 4.49 3.76 -7.10
C ARG A 45 3.21 4.15 -6.36
N ASN A 46 2.45 3.18 -5.86
CA ASN A 46 1.24 3.45 -5.08
C ASN A 46 1.57 4.09 -3.72
N LEU A 47 2.61 3.61 -3.04
CA LEU A 47 3.13 4.22 -1.81
C LEU A 47 3.60 5.66 -2.06
N THR A 48 4.33 5.91 -3.14
CA THR A 48 4.76 7.27 -3.52
C THR A 48 3.56 8.17 -3.81
N GLY A 49 2.55 7.67 -4.53
CA GLY A 49 1.31 8.40 -4.80
C GLY A 49 0.56 8.76 -3.52
N ALA A 50 0.40 7.81 -2.60
CA ALA A 50 -0.20 8.06 -1.29
C ALA A 50 0.61 9.07 -0.47
N GLY A 51 1.94 9.00 -0.50
CA GLY A 51 2.82 9.97 0.12
C GLY A 51 2.64 11.38 -0.44
N LEU A 52 2.56 11.52 -1.76
CA LEU A 52 2.36 12.80 -2.45
C LEU A 52 1.02 13.44 -2.07
N ILE A 53 -0.07 12.66 -2.05
CA ILE A 53 -1.39 13.13 -1.61
C ILE A 53 -1.31 13.62 -0.15
N MET A 54 -0.70 12.84 0.75
CA MET A 54 -0.55 13.26 2.15
C MET A 54 0.27 14.53 2.30
N THR A 55 1.35 14.70 1.52
CA THR A 55 2.14 15.94 1.50
C THR A 55 1.32 17.12 1.00
N ALA A 56 0.53 16.95 -0.06
CA ALA A 56 -0.35 17.99 -0.57
C ALA A 56 -1.36 18.43 0.49
N VAL A 57 -1.91 17.48 1.26
CA VAL A 57 -2.84 17.78 2.36
C VAL A 57 -2.15 18.57 3.48
N VAL A 58 -0.93 18.19 3.87
CA VAL A 58 -0.14 18.95 4.85
C VAL A 58 0.09 20.38 4.37
N LEU A 59 0.51 20.57 3.12
CA LEU A 59 0.74 21.89 2.55
C LEU A 59 -0.54 22.73 2.51
N PHE A 60 -1.66 22.12 2.12
CA PHE A 60 -2.96 22.79 2.08
C PHE A 60 -3.37 23.29 3.47
N PHE A 61 -3.36 22.43 4.49
CA PHE A 61 -3.74 22.85 5.84
C PHE A 61 -2.73 23.82 6.46
N ALA A 62 -1.43 23.65 6.21
CA ALA A 62 -0.42 24.59 6.67
C ALA A 62 -0.62 25.99 6.05
N ALA A 63 -0.88 26.06 4.74
CA ALA A 63 -1.18 27.31 4.04
C ALA A 63 -2.51 27.93 4.54
N ALA A 64 -3.53 27.11 4.80
CA ALA A 64 -4.80 27.59 5.33
C ALA A 64 -4.68 28.17 6.75
N ILE A 65 -3.83 27.58 7.60
CA ILE A 65 -3.52 28.11 8.94
C ILE A 65 -2.69 29.40 8.81
N ALA A 66 -1.61 29.39 8.02
CA ALA A 66 -0.72 30.54 7.88
C ALA A 66 -1.43 31.75 7.24
N GLY A 67 -2.32 31.50 6.27
CA GLY A 67 -3.11 32.53 5.61
C GLY A 67 -4.38 32.93 6.37
N ASN A 68 -4.63 32.36 7.55
CA ASN A 68 -5.89 32.53 8.30
C ASN A 68 -7.12 32.39 7.38
N ALA A 69 -7.10 31.42 6.46
CA ALA A 69 -8.10 31.30 5.40
C ALA A 69 -9.52 31.04 5.95
N PHE A 70 -9.61 30.54 7.18
CA PHE A 70 -10.86 30.26 7.87
C PHE A 70 -11.31 31.39 8.79
N ASP A 71 -10.53 32.46 8.91
CA ASP A 71 -10.82 33.64 9.72
C ASP A 71 -11.30 33.28 11.13
N TYR A 72 -10.50 32.44 11.81
CA TYR A 72 -10.84 31.98 13.14
C TYR A 72 -10.39 33.00 14.18
N THR A 73 -11.35 33.53 14.93
CA THR A 73 -11.12 34.53 15.99
C THR A 73 -10.35 33.97 17.19
N SER A 74 -10.33 32.65 17.36
CA SER A 74 -9.65 31.99 18.47
C SER A 74 -8.87 30.76 18.03
N TRP A 75 -7.73 30.55 18.68
CA TRP A 75 -6.76 29.52 18.30
C TRP A 75 -7.29 28.09 18.43
N TYR A 76 -8.23 27.83 19.34
CA TYR A 76 -8.77 26.48 19.58
C TYR A 76 -9.55 25.92 18.39
N PHE A 77 -10.09 26.75 17.50
CA PHE A 77 -10.74 26.30 16.27
C PHE A 77 -9.74 25.69 15.25
N TYR A 78 -8.44 25.92 15.43
CA TYR A 78 -7.39 25.30 14.62
C TYR A 78 -6.98 23.89 15.10
N ILE A 79 -7.42 23.45 16.29
CA ILE A 79 -7.07 22.14 16.86
C ILE A 79 -7.31 20.98 15.86
N PRO A 80 -8.47 20.89 15.17
CA PRO A 80 -8.68 19.82 14.20
C PRO A 80 -7.69 19.86 13.04
N SER A 81 -7.32 21.05 12.57
CA SER A 81 -6.38 21.23 11.45
C SER A 81 -4.96 20.82 11.83
N VAL A 82 -4.51 21.19 13.03
CA VAL A 82 -3.20 20.79 13.57
C VAL A 82 -3.15 19.28 13.79
N LEU A 83 -4.23 18.68 14.31
CA LEU A 83 -4.34 17.24 14.50
C LEU A 83 -4.31 16.49 13.16
N TYR A 84 -4.95 17.05 12.12
CA TYR A 84 -4.91 16.51 10.76
C TYR A 84 -3.49 16.53 10.17
N ILE A 85 -2.77 17.65 10.34
CA ILE A 85 -1.36 17.75 9.93
C ILE A 85 -0.51 16.70 10.66
N GLY A 86 -0.69 16.55 11.97
CA GLY A 86 0.04 15.54 12.77
C GLY A 86 -0.18 14.12 12.27
N LEU A 87 -1.44 13.75 11.99
CA LEU A 87 -1.79 12.44 11.43
C LEU A 87 -1.19 12.23 10.03
N ALA A 88 -1.24 13.26 9.18
CA ALA A 88 -0.66 13.19 7.84
C ALA A 88 0.88 13.06 7.89
N LEU A 89 1.58 13.75 8.79
CA LEU A 89 3.02 13.59 9.01
C LEU A 89 3.38 12.18 9.52
N PHE A 90 2.56 11.61 10.41
CA PHE A 90 2.72 10.23 10.84
C PHE A 90 2.53 9.25 9.66
N ALA A 91 1.51 9.46 8.82
CA ALA A 91 1.27 8.68 7.61
C ALA A 91 2.48 8.73 6.66
N ILE A 92 3.01 9.93 6.39
CA ILE A 92 4.20 10.14 5.57
C ILE A 92 5.40 9.38 6.16
N SER A 93 5.59 9.43 7.49
CA SER A 93 6.69 8.72 8.16
C SER A 93 6.59 7.20 7.95
N VAL A 94 5.39 6.63 8.04
CA VAL A 94 5.14 5.21 7.75
C VAL A 94 5.42 4.87 6.28
N VAL A 95 4.95 5.71 5.35
CA VAL A 95 5.18 5.54 3.91
C VAL A 95 6.68 5.58 3.58
N VAL A 96 7.40 6.59 4.07
CA VAL A 96 8.85 6.75 3.84
C VAL A 96 9.64 5.58 4.45
N LYS A 97 9.26 5.14 5.65
CA LYS A 97 9.88 3.97 6.28
C LYS A 97 9.66 2.71 5.44
N ASN A 98 8.46 2.48 4.94
CA ASN A 98 8.18 1.32 4.09
C ASN A 98 8.88 1.40 2.73
N TYR A 99 8.87 2.57 2.09
CA TYR A 99 9.58 2.81 0.83
C TYR A 99 11.07 2.50 0.98
N ARG A 100 11.72 3.02 2.03
CA ARG A 100 13.15 2.76 2.30
C ARG A 100 13.47 1.30 2.57
N ASN A 101 12.53 0.55 3.14
CA ASN A 101 12.73 -0.87 3.39
C ASN A 101 12.47 -1.71 2.14
N LEU A 102 11.46 -1.37 1.34
CA LEU A 102 11.22 -1.95 0.02
C LEU A 102 12.41 -1.73 -0.92
N SER A 103 12.98 -0.51 -0.96
CA SER A 103 14.12 -0.20 -1.83
C SER A 103 15.42 -0.88 -1.41
N ARG A 104 15.53 -1.32 -0.14
CA ARG A 104 16.67 -2.09 0.38
C ARG A 104 16.56 -3.59 0.13
N VAL A 105 15.38 -4.12 -0.24
CA VAL A 105 15.23 -5.54 -0.55
C VAL A 105 15.86 -5.83 -1.92
N SER A 106 17.08 -6.36 -1.89
CA SER A 106 17.74 -6.91 -3.08
C SER A 106 17.18 -8.32 -3.34
N LEU A 107 16.46 -8.47 -4.45
CA LEU A 107 15.95 -9.77 -4.93
C LEU A 107 17.10 -10.62 -5.47
N SER A 108 17.91 -11.15 -4.56
CA SER A 108 18.95 -12.15 -4.84
C SER A 108 18.33 -13.54 -5.03
N GLN A 109 18.96 -14.36 -5.88
CA GLN A 109 18.50 -15.70 -6.25
C GLN A 109 18.34 -16.65 -5.05
N GLN A 110 19.17 -16.49 -4.02
CA GLN A 110 19.16 -17.35 -2.82
C GLN A 110 18.07 -16.97 -1.80
N ASN A 111 17.62 -15.72 -1.78
CA ASN A 111 16.73 -15.19 -0.75
C ASN A 111 15.38 -14.71 -1.29
N LEU A 112 15.03 -15.08 -2.53
CA LEU A 112 13.82 -14.59 -3.21
C LEU A 112 12.55 -14.93 -2.41
N TYR A 113 12.45 -16.16 -1.89
CA TYR A 113 11.33 -16.63 -1.07
C TYR A 113 11.22 -15.84 0.26
N ASP A 114 12.32 -15.68 0.99
CA ASP A 114 12.35 -14.93 2.25
C ASP A 114 12.10 -13.44 2.04
N SER A 115 12.57 -12.90 0.92
CA SER A 115 12.34 -11.50 0.52
C SER A 115 10.86 -11.25 0.19
N LEU A 116 10.24 -12.13 -0.60
CA LEU A 116 8.82 -12.05 -0.98
C LEU A 116 7.89 -12.19 0.23
N THR A 117 8.15 -13.16 1.12
CA THR A 117 7.37 -13.36 2.34
C THR A 117 7.55 -12.21 3.33
N THR A 118 8.75 -11.64 3.44
CA THR A 118 9.00 -10.45 4.25
C THR A 118 8.24 -9.26 3.70
N VAL A 119 8.30 -9.00 2.38
CA VAL A 119 7.55 -7.90 1.77
C VAL A 119 6.04 -8.08 1.95
N LEU A 120 5.51 -9.30 1.84
CA LEU A 120 4.09 -9.58 2.07
C LEU A 120 3.66 -9.19 3.49
N ARG A 121 4.42 -9.60 4.52
CA ARG A 121 4.11 -9.22 5.92
C ARG A 121 4.20 -7.72 6.15
N TRP A 122 5.16 -7.06 5.51
CA TRP A 122 5.32 -5.61 5.59
C TRP A 122 4.15 -4.89 4.92
N HIS A 123 3.69 -5.40 3.78
CA HIS A 123 2.54 -4.87 3.08
C HIS A 123 1.26 -4.99 3.93
N GLU A 124 1.01 -6.15 4.56
CA GLU A 124 -0.15 -6.35 5.46
C GLU A 124 -0.11 -5.45 6.70
N LYS A 125 1.06 -5.29 7.32
CA LYS A 125 1.23 -4.37 8.46
C LYS A 125 0.98 -2.91 8.04
N THR A 126 1.51 -2.53 6.88
CA THR A 126 1.33 -1.18 6.33
C THR A 126 -0.12 -0.89 6.02
N ARG A 127 -0.83 -1.84 5.42
CA ARG A 127 -2.26 -1.77 5.15
C ARG A 127 -3.07 -1.50 6.42
N THR A 128 -2.81 -2.28 7.46
CA THR A 128 -3.54 -2.13 8.74
C THR A 128 -3.24 -0.77 9.38
N ALA A 129 -1.99 -0.31 9.32
CA ALA A 129 -1.60 1.00 9.83
C ALA A 129 -2.24 2.14 9.02
N LEU A 130 -2.20 2.08 7.68
CA LEU A 130 -2.78 3.08 6.80
C LEU A 130 -4.29 3.17 6.98
N ALA A 131 -4.99 2.03 7.11
CA ALA A 131 -6.43 1.98 7.34
C ALA A 131 -6.82 2.65 8.68
N ARG A 132 -6.03 2.42 9.74
CA ARG A 132 -6.24 3.09 11.04
C ARG A 132 -5.99 4.60 10.94
N VAL A 133 -4.90 5.00 10.29
CA VAL A 133 -4.58 6.43 10.08
C VAL A 133 -5.67 7.10 9.24
N TRP A 134 -6.17 6.43 8.20
CA TRP A 134 -7.28 6.92 7.38
C TRP A 134 -8.55 7.14 8.19
N LEU A 135 -8.91 6.19 9.06
CA LEU A 135 -10.07 6.31 9.96
C LEU A 135 -9.91 7.52 10.90
N LEU A 136 -8.73 7.70 11.47
CA LEU A 136 -8.43 8.85 12.34
C LEU A 136 -8.49 10.18 11.57
N CYS A 137 -7.96 10.22 10.34
CA CYS A 137 -8.09 11.39 9.47
C CYS A 137 -9.56 11.71 9.15
N MET A 138 -10.40 10.70 8.91
CA MET A 138 -11.83 10.92 8.69
C MET A 138 -12.54 11.48 9.93
N MET A 139 -12.25 10.94 11.11
CA MET A 139 -12.79 11.49 12.36
C MET A 139 -12.37 12.95 12.57
N SER A 140 -11.10 13.25 12.31
CA SER A 140 -10.57 14.62 12.38
C SER A 140 -11.24 15.55 11.34
N GLY A 141 -11.48 15.07 10.12
CA GLY A 141 -12.21 15.82 9.09
C GLY A 141 -13.68 16.06 9.44
N PHE A 142 -14.33 15.11 10.12
CA PHE A 142 -15.68 15.30 10.66
C PHE A 142 -15.69 16.41 11.71
N LEU A 143 -14.78 16.35 12.69
CA LEU A 143 -14.58 17.37 13.73
C LEU A 143 -14.34 18.76 13.12
N PHE A 144 -13.57 18.83 12.02
CA PHE A 144 -13.33 20.09 11.32
C PHE A 144 -14.62 20.72 10.77
N GLY A 145 -15.49 19.96 10.11
CA GLY A 145 -16.75 20.55 9.62
C GLY A 145 -17.78 20.80 10.72
N VAL A 146 -17.78 20.02 11.82
CA VAL A 146 -18.55 20.36 13.03
C VAL A 146 -18.11 21.71 13.60
N SER A 147 -16.80 21.96 13.68
CA SER A 147 -16.22 23.23 14.13
C SER A 147 -16.68 24.41 13.27
N MET A 148 -16.73 24.25 11.94
CA MET A 148 -17.25 25.28 11.02
C MET A 148 -18.74 25.56 11.21
N VAL A 149 -19.56 24.51 11.39
CA VAL A 149 -21.01 24.66 11.54
C VAL A 149 -21.36 25.26 12.90
N ALA A 150 -20.64 24.91 13.97
CA ALA A 150 -20.84 25.46 15.31
C ALA A 150 -20.71 27.00 15.34
N ARG A 151 -19.78 27.56 14.55
CA ARG A 151 -19.59 29.02 14.47
C ARG A 151 -20.77 29.75 13.82
N LYS A 152 -21.47 29.12 12.89
CA LYS A 152 -22.60 29.72 12.18
C LYS A 152 -23.96 29.25 12.72
N PHE A 153 -23.96 28.62 13.89
CA PHE A 153 -25.17 28.08 14.52
C PHE A 153 -26.20 29.17 14.84
N GLU A 154 -25.75 30.36 15.28
CA GLU A 154 -26.65 31.48 15.56
C GLU A 154 -27.23 32.10 14.27
N THR A 155 -26.52 31.99 13.14
CA THR A 155 -26.93 32.57 11.85
C THR A 155 -27.78 31.61 11.02
N TYR A 156 -27.61 30.30 11.20
CA TYR A 156 -28.35 29.26 10.50
C TYR A 156 -29.35 28.59 11.44
N GLY A 157 -30.64 28.70 11.12
CA GLY A 157 -31.67 27.95 11.84
C GLY A 157 -31.36 26.45 11.97
N THR A 158 -31.88 25.83 13.03
CA THR A 158 -31.60 24.44 13.44
C THR A 158 -31.74 23.41 12.31
N THR A 159 -32.70 23.62 11.39
CA THR A 159 -32.93 22.77 10.22
C THR A 159 -31.79 22.83 9.20
N LYS A 160 -31.20 24.00 8.95
CA LYS A 160 -30.07 24.15 8.02
C LYS A 160 -28.79 23.55 8.59
N VAL A 161 -28.57 23.69 9.89
CA VAL A 161 -27.45 23.07 10.60
C VAL A 161 -27.55 21.55 10.56
N ALA A 162 -28.73 20.98 10.85
CA ALA A 162 -28.95 19.54 10.78
C ALA A 162 -28.75 18.98 9.36
N LEU A 163 -29.16 19.72 8.33
CA LEU A 163 -28.99 19.32 6.94
C LEU A 163 -27.52 19.40 6.48
N LEU A 164 -26.76 20.40 6.93
CA LEU A 164 -25.33 20.51 6.66
C LEU A 164 -24.52 19.40 7.35
N LEU A 165 -24.78 19.13 8.62
CA LEU A 165 -24.10 18.08 9.37
C LEU A 165 -24.43 16.69 8.83
N SER A 166 -25.69 16.43 8.49
CA SER A 166 -26.09 15.16 7.89
C SER A 166 -25.49 14.99 6.49
N GLY A 167 -25.49 16.04 5.66
CA GLY A 167 -24.82 16.01 4.36
C GLY A 167 -23.31 15.78 4.46
N GLN A 168 -22.65 16.41 5.43
CA GLN A 168 -21.22 16.20 5.68
C GLN A 168 -20.94 14.76 6.15
N ALA A 169 -21.74 14.22 7.07
CA ALA A 169 -21.61 12.84 7.52
C ALA A 169 -21.79 11.86 6.35
N LEU A 170 -22.78 12.09 5.49
CA LEU A 170 -23.05 11.26 4.32
C LEU A 170 -21.92 11.33 3.29
N MET A 171 -21.37 12.53 3.05
CA MET A 171 -20.20 12.70 2.17
C MET A 171 -18.98 11.93 2.72
N ILE A 172 -18.71 12.03 4.02
CA ILE A 172 -17.60 11.31 4.65
C ILE A 172 -17.80 9.80 4.55
N LEU A 173 -19.02 9.30 4.78
CA LEU A 173 -19.34 7.88 4.61
C LEU A 173 -19.18 7.42 3.16
N MET A 174 -19.59 8.24 2.19
CA MET A 174 -19.45 7.92 0.77
C MET A 174 -17.99 7.86 0.34
N VAL A 175 -17.17 8.84 0.76
CA VAL A 175 -15.72 8.84 0.53
C VAL A 175 -15.05 7.67 1.24
N TYR A 176 -15.54 7.27 2.42
CA TYR A 176 -15.02 6.13 3.16
C TYR A 176 -15.28 4.84 2.41
N ALA A 177 -16.51 4.64 1.95
CA ALA A 177 -16.91 3.48 1.18
C ALA A 177 -16.12 3.38 -0.13
N LEU A 178 -15.97 4.50 -0.86
CA LEU A 178 -15.17 4.60 -2.08
C LEU A 178 -13.69 4.26 -1.81
N ALA A 179 -13.08 4.88 -0.80
CA ALA A 179 -11.70 4.60 -0.45
C ALA A 179 -11.51 3.14 -0.07
N ARG A 180 -12.37 2.60 0.80
CA ARG A 180 -12.31 1.19 1.23
C ARG A 180 -12.50 0.24 0.05
N TRP A 181 -13.38 0.55 -0.89
CA TRP A 181 -13.60 -0.23 -2.09
C TRP A 181 -12.37 -0.19 -3.02
N VAL A 182 -11.82 0.99 -3.29
CA VAL A 182 -10.61 1.15 -4.10
C VAL A 182 -9.42 0.41 -3.47
N PHE A 183 -9.18 0.59 -2.18
CA PHE A 183 -8.12 -0.12 -1.46
C PHE A 183 -8.35 -1.63 -1.47
N ALA A 184 -9.58 -2.10 -1.23
CA ALA A 184 -9.89 -3.53 -1.27
C ALA A 184 -9.65 -4.14 -2.64
N VAL A 185 -10.13 -3.53 -3.73
CA VAL A 185 -10.02 -4.07 -5.09
C VAL A 185 -8.57 -4.06 -5.59
N PHE A 186 -7.84 -2.98 -5.37
CA PHE A 186 -6.44 -2.89 -5.85
C PHE A 186 -5.46 -3.72 -5.00
N GLU A 187 -5.61 -3.72 -3.67
CA GLU A 187 -4.69 -4.46 -2.79
C GLU A 187 -4.93 -5.97 -2.85
N ASP A 188 -6.18 -6.43 -2.97
CA ASP A 188 -6.48 -7.86 -3.04
C ASP A 188 -5.86 -8.48 -4.30
N ARG A 189 -5.79 -7.71 -5.40
CA ARG A 189 -5.11 -8.15 -6.62
C ARG A 189 -3.60 -8.27 -6.46
N LEU A 190 -2.94 -7.25 -5.89
CA LEU A 190 -1.48 -7.25 -5.69
C LEU A 190 -1.04 -8.29 -4.66
N GLY A 191 -1.80 -8.45 -3.57
CA GLY A 191 -1.54 -9.45 -2.54
C GLY A 191 -1.73 -10.88 -3.05
N LYS A 192 -2.76 -11.12 -3.87
CA LYS A 192 -2.98 -12.43 -4.54
C LYS A 192 -1.85 -12.77 -5.50
N GLU A 193 -1.46 -11.84 -6.39
CA GLU A 193 -0.34 -12.05 -7.32
C GLU A 193 0.97 -12.40 -6.56
N LEU A 194 1.24 -11.72 -5.43
CA LEU A 194 2.43 -12.02 -4.63
C LEU A 194 2.34 -13.39 -3.95
N LYS A 195 1.15 -13.79 -3.48
CA LYS A 195 0.91 -15.09 -2.83
C LYS A 195 0.99 -16.25 -3.83
N GLU A 196 0.47 -16.06 -5.03
CA GLU A 196 0.60 -17.00 -6.15
C GLU A 196 2.06 -17.22 -6.53
N ASN A 197 2.84 -16.14 -6.69
CA ASN A 197 4.28 -16.23 -6.97
C ASN A 197 5.06 -17.00 -5.86
N ILE A 198 4.66 -16.84 -4.59
CA ILE A 198 5.25 -17.59 -3.47
C ILE A 198 4.87 -19.08 -3.52
N GLN A 199 3.63 -19.40 -3.88
CA GLN A 199 3.17 -20.78 -4.03
C GLN A 199 3.86 -21.50 -5.19
N GLU A 200 4.03 -20.83 -6.33
CA GLU A 200 4.78 -21.36 -7.48
C GLU A 200 6.26 -21.66 -7.10
N LEU A 201 6.90 -20.76 -6.35
CA LEU A 201 8.25 -20.97 -5.81
C LEU A 201 8.33 -22.15 -4.85
N ALA A 202 7.32 -22.33 -3.99
CA ALA A 202 7.27 -23.44 -3.05
C ALA A 202 7.11 -24.80 -3.77
N GLN A 203 6.32 -24.84 -4.84
CA GLN A 203 6.14 -26.04 -5.66
C GLN A 203 7.43 -26.41 -6.41
N LEU A 204 8.13 -25.43 -7.00
CA LEU A 204 9.42 -25.68 -7.66
C LEU A 204 10.45 -26.26 -6.70
N LYS A 205 10.53 -25.72 -5.47
CA LYS A 205 11.45 -26.22 -4.43
C LYS A 205 11.07 -27.60 -3.88
N ALA A 206 9.82 -28.01 -4.04
CA ALA A 206 9.35 -29.34 -3.63
C ALA A 206 9.55 -30.41 -4.70
N ILE A 207 9.73 -30.00 -5.97
CA ILE A 207 9.93 -30.88 -7.13
C ILE A 207 11.44 -31.08 -7.43
N SER A 208 12.29 -30.11 -7.09
CA SER A 208 13.76 -30.19 -7.18
C SER A 208 14.38 -30.93 -5.98
#